data_AF-A0A1B6PK19-F1
#
_entry.id   AF-A0A1B6PK19-F1
#
_cell.length_a   1.000
_cell.length_b   1.000
_cell.length_c   1.000
_cell.angle_alpha   90.00
_cell.angle_beta   90.00
_cell.angle_gamma   90.00
#
_symmetry.space_group_name_H-M   'P 1'
#
loop_
_entity.id
_entity.type
_entity.pdbx_description
1 polymer ?
#
loop_
_entity_poly.entity_id
_entity_poly.type
_entity_poly.pdbx_seq_one_letter_code
_entity_poly.pdbx_strand_id
1 'polypeptide(L)'
;MDLIASLCHNYHASEERLKEMMDKSHKAIEDVFGMKALSASECKTENLDKIDTDGLMYFKGLIDMECFQSNLEKMEKLCSSNSSEGKLDFKSILINNDYIPCAENLSGDSTNLGHSKRVFEILASPTKTIKNMPTIPSSPLSPATSGSVKIVQMTPVTSAMTTAKWLHEVISSLPEKPSSKLQQFLSSCDRDLTNAVTERVSIVLEAIFPTKSSADGGGSLSHNCANVFGIPWAEARKMEASKLYYRVLEAICRAELQNSNVNNLTPLL
;
A
#
# COMPACT_ATOMS: atom_id res chain seq x y z
N MET A 1 -3.50 -27.52 -8.35
CA MET A 1 -3.06 -26.13 -8.59
C MET A 1 -3.34 -25.36 -7.33
N ASP A 2 -2.31 -24.86 -6.66
CA ASP A 2 -2.48 -23.99 -5.49
C ASP A 2 -2.90 -22.59 -5.96
N LEU A 3 -4.17 -22.26 -5.70
CA LEU A 3 -4.76 -20.99 -6.12
C LEU A 3 -4.18 -19.82 -5.32
N ILE A 4 -3.91 -20.01 -4.02
CA ILE A 4 -3.41 -18.97 -3.14
C ILE A 4 -1.97 -18.63 -3.54
N ALA A 5 -1.10 -19.64 -3.68
CA ALA A 5 0.27 -19.42 -4.13
C ALA A 5 0.32 -18.78 -5.53
N SER A 6 -0.57 -19.17 -6.45
CA SER A 6 -0.67 -18.57 -7.78
C SER A 6 -1.10 -17.11 -7.73
N LEU A 7 -2.11 -16.75 -6.93
CA LEU A 7 -2.55 -15.36 -6.75
C LEU A 7 -1.45 -14.52 -6.09
N CYS A 8 -0.80 -15.04 -5.06
CA CYS A 8 0.33 -14.39 -4.40
C CYS A 8 1.49 -14.14 -5.36
N HIS A 9 1.81 -15.10 -6.23
CA HIS A 9 2.82 -14.95 -7.26
C HIS A 9 2.46 -13.86 -8.29
N ASN A 10 1.24 -13.92 -8.84
CA ASN A 10 0.77 -13.02 -9.89
C ASN A 10 0.58 -11.57 -9.41
N TYR A 11 0.15 -11.38 -8.16
CA TYR A 11 -0.14 -10.05 -7.60
C TYR A 11 0.90 -9.57 -6.58
N HIS A 12 2.02 -10.30 -6.45
CA HIS A 12 3.11 -10.00 -5.51
C HIS A 12 2.62 -9.77 -4.07
N ALA A 13 1.69 -10.61 -3.61
CA ALA A 13 1.12 -10.55 -2.26
C ALA A 13 1.76 -11.61 -1.35
N SER A 14 1.85 -11.31 -0.04
CA SER A 14 2.27 -12.29 0.97
C SER A 14 1.16 -13.31 1.20
N GLU A 15 1.49 -14.59 1.17
CA GLU A 15 0.56 -15.70 1.42
C GLU A 15 0.00 -15.68 2.84
N GLU A 16 0.86 -15.45 3.84
CA GLU A 16 0.48 -15.34 5.25
C GLU A 16 -0.57 -14.23 5.44
N ARG A 17 -0.30 -13.05 4.87
CA ARG A 17 -1.20 -11.91 4.97
C ARG A 17 -2.51 -12.14 4.21
N LEU A 18 -2.45 -12.83 3.07
CA LEU A 18 -3.65 -13.17 2.30
C LEU A 18 -4.54 -14.13 3.09
N LYS A 19 -3.96 -15.16 3.72
CA LYS A 19 -4.68 -16.11 4.59
C LYS A 19 -5.35 -15.40 5.77
N GLU A 20 -4.63 -14.52 6.47
CA GLU A 20 -5.21 -13.73 7.57
C GLU A 20 -6.41 -12.87 7.11
N MET A 21 -6.30 -12.25 5.93
CA MET A 21 -7.38 -11.44 5.36
C MET A 21 -8.56 -12.29 4.88
N MET A 22 -8.32 -13.50 4.38
CA MET A 22 -9.36 -14.45 4.02
C MET A 22 -10.16 -14.86 5.25
N ASP A 23 -9.52 -15.17 6.38
CA ASP A 23 -10.22 -15.53 7.63
C ASP A 23 -11.14 -14.42 8.13
N LYS A 24 -10.67 -13.16 8.09
CA LYS A 24 -11.49 -11.99 8.44
C LYS A 24 -12.69 -11.85 7.49
N SER A 25 -12.47 -12.10 6.20
CA SER A 25 -13.51 -12.03 5.17
C SER A 25 -14.54 -13.14 5.35
N HIS A 26 -14.11 -14.38 5.66
CA HIS A 26 -15.01 -15.49 5.95
C HIS A 26 -15.93 -15.15 7.12
N LYS A 27 -15.38 -14.67 8.22
CA LYS A 27 -16.17 -14.25 9.39
C LYS A 27 -17.18 -13.16 9.05
N ALA A 28 -16.78 -12.16 8.25
CA ALA A 28 -17.70 -11.12 7.80
C ALA A 28 -18.86 -11.66 6.95
N ILE A 29 -18.60 -12.64 6.08
CA ILE A 29 -19.64 -13.31 5.29
C ILE A 29 -20.58 -14.10 6.20
N GLU A 30 -20.05 -14.81 7.20
CA GLU A 30 -20.89 -15.53 8.18
C GLU A 30 -21.83 -14.58 8.93
N ASP A 31 -21.30 -13.45 9.42
CA ASP A 31 -22.07 -12.44 10.16
C ASP A 31 -23.15 -11.79 9.29
N VAL A 32 -22.86 -11.53 8.01
CA VAL A 32 -23.78 -10.85 7.08
C VAL A 32 -24.91 -11.77 6.60
N PHE A 33 -24.59 -13.01 6.24
CA PHE A 33 -25.55 -13.91 5.61
C PHE A 33 -26.16 -14.94 6.57
N GLY A 34 -25.62 -15.07 7.79
CA GLY A 34 -25.99 -16.11 8.74
C GLY A 34 -25.62 -17.52 8.24
N MET A 35 -24.66 -17.61 7.32
CA MET A 35 -24.15 -18.84 6.75
C MET A 35 -22.90 -19.29 7.51
N LYS A 36 -22.56 -20.57 7.42
CA LYS A 36 -21.32 -21.10 7.99
C LYS A 36 -20.34 -21.43 6.88
N ALA A 37 -19.08 -21.04 7.04
CA ALA A 37 -18.01 -21.43 6.17
C ALA A 37 -17.79 -22.96 6.29
N LEU A 38 -17.72 -23.63 5.14
CA LEU A 38 -17.46 -25.07 5.04
C LEU A 38 -16.14 -25.30 4.32
N SER A 39 -15.43 -26.37 4.69
CA SER A 39 -14.15 -26.72 4.07
C SER A 39 -14.37 -27.08 2.60
N ALA A 40 -13.60 -26.49 1.68
CA ALA A 40 -13.72 -26.81 0.25
C ALA A 40 -13.42 -28.29 -0.06
N SER A 41 -12.68 -28.99 0.82
CA SER A 41 -12.45 -30.43 0.76
C SER A 41 -13.72 -31.29 0.93
N GLU A 42 -14.78 -30.74 1.54
CA GLU A 42 -16.09 -31.40 1.68
C GLU A 42 -16.96 -31.22 0.41
N CYS A 43 -16.50 -30.40 -0.53
CA CYS A 43 -17.23 -30.09 -1.75
C CYS A 43 -17.04 -31.21 -2.79
N LYS A 44 -18.14 -31.87 -3.18
CA LYS A 44 -18.13 -33.02 -4.12
C LYS A 44 -18.20 -32.63 -5.59
N THR A 45 -18.00 -31.36 -5.95
CA THR A 45 -18.14 -30.91 -7.34
C THR A 45 -16.92 -31.30 -8.18
N GLU A 46 -17.17 -31.89 -9.35
CA GLU A 46 -16.13 -32.30 -10.32
C GLU A 46 -15.23 -31.14 -10.79
N ASN A 47 -15.70 -29.89 -10.67
CA ASN A 47 -15.00 -28.69 -11.14
C ASN A 47 -13.73 -28.32 -10.34
N LEU A 48 -13.49 -28.95 -9.19
CA LEU A 48 -12.33 -28.67 -8.32
C LEU A 48 -11.24 -29.75 -8.38
N ASP A 49 -11.36 -30.75 -9.28
CA ASP A 49 -10.45 -31.91 -9.36
C ASP A 49 -8.95 -31.55 -9.50
N LYS A 50 -8.67 -30.38 -10.07
CA LYS A 50 -7.31 -29.87 -10.35
C LYS A 50 -6.87 -28.76 -9.41
N ILE A 51 -7.71 -28.33 -8.47
CA ILE A 51 -7.39 -27.23 -7.54
C ILE A 51 -7.01 -27.83 -6.20
N ASP A 52 -5.95 -27.29 -5.59
CA ASP A 52 -5.65 -27.61 -4.21
C ASP A 52 -6.67 -26.89 -3.33
N THR A 53 -7.52 -27.67 -2.66
CA THR A 53 -8.57 -27.17 -1.80
C THR A 53 -8.09 -26.89 -0.37
N ASP A 54 -6.83 -27.16 -0.06
CA ASP A 54 -6.29 -26.94 1.28
C ASP A 54 -6.36 -25.45 1.67
N GLY A 55 -6.89 -25.18 2.86
CA GLY A 55 -7.12 -23.82 3.36
C GLY A 55 -8.20 -23.01 2.63
N LEU A 56 -8.92 -23.58 1.65
CA LEU A 56 -10.04 -22.92 0.98
C LEU A 56 -11.37 -23.25 1.68
N MET A 57 -12.22 -22.23 1.81
CA MET A 57 -13.56 -22.34 2.37
C MET A 57 -14.61 -21.97 1.33
N TYR A 58 -15.80 -22.54 1.43
CA TYR A 58 -16.94 -22.18 0.60
C TYR A 58 -18.20 -21.99 1.45
N PHE A 59 -19.16 -21.25 0.90
CA PHE A 59 -20.43 -20.97 1.54
C PHE A 59 -21.56 -21.59 0.71
N LYS A 60 -22.13 -22.67 1.20
CA LYS A 60 -23.29 -23.31 0.57
C LYS A 60 -24.48 -22.35 0.59
N GLY A 61 -25.18 -22.21 -0.53
CA GLY A 61 -26.32 -21.29 -0.64
C GLY A 61 -25.93 -19.84 -0.95
N LEU A 62 -24.64 -19.48 -0.95
CA LEU A 62 -24.24 -18.08 -1.17
C LEU A 62 -24.48 -17.65 -2.61
N ILE A 63 -24.04 -18.48 -3.56
CA ILE A 63 -24.18 -18.28 -5.00
C ILE A 63 -25.17 -19.26 -5.66
N ASP A 64 -25.84 -20.09 -4.86
CA ASP A 64 -26.82 -21.06 -5.36
C ASP A 64 -28.02 -20.30 -5.95
N MET A 65 -28.53 -20.77 -7.08
CA MET A 65 -29.51 -20.04 -7.90
C MET A 65 -30.78 -19.69 -7.12
N GLU A 66 -31.17 -20.53 -6.17
CA GLU A 66 -32.35 -20.37 -5.32
C GLU A 66 -32.21 -19.22 -4.31
N CYS A 67 -30.99 -18.93 -3.86
CA CYS A 67 -30.71 -17.97 -2.80
C CYS A 67 -29.97 -16.72 -3.27
N PHE A 68 -29.39 -16.75 -4.48
CA PHE A 68 -28.55 -15.69 -5.02
C PHE A 68 -29.21 -14.31 -5.00
N GLN A 69 -30.46 -14.21 -5.47
CA GLN A 69 -31.17 -12.93 -5.52
C GLN A 69 -31.40 -12.35 -4.12
N SER A 70 -31.81 -13.17 -3.16
CA SER A 70 -32.01 -12.73 -1.77
C SER A 70 -30.69 -12.30 -1.11
N ASN A 71 -29.61 -13.02 -1.39
CA ASN A 71 -28.28 -12.67 -0.89
C ASN A 71 -27.76 -11.37 -1.52
N LEU A 72 -27.97 -11.19 -2.83
CA LEU A 72 -27.60 -9.97 -3.53
C LEU A 72 -28.35 -8.75 -2.95
N GLU A 73 -29.66 -8.87 -2.73
CA GLU A 73 -30.46 -7.81 -2.09
C GLU A 73 -29.98 -7.46 -0.67
N LYS A 74 -29.57 -8.47 0.12
CA LYS A 74 -28.95 -8.24 1.44
C LYS A 74 -27.64 -7.45 1.32
N MET A 75 -26.77 -7.79 0.35
CA MET A 75 -25.54 -7.03 0.11
C MET A 75 -25.82 -5.60 -0.33
N GLU A 76 -26.74 -5.41 -1.27
CA GLU A 76 -27.08 -4.09 -1.78
C GLU A 76 -27.61 -3.19 -0.66
N LYS A 77 -28.48 -3.72 0.21
CA LYS A 77 -28.99 -3.01 1.37
C LYS A 77 -27.87 -2.59 2.33
N LEU A 78 -26.88 -3.46 2.57
CA LEU A 78 -25.73 -3.15 3.41
C LEU A 78 -24.82 -2.07 2.79
N CYS A 79 -24.66 -2.06 1.47
CA CYS A 79 -23.93 -1.01 0.77
C CYS A 79 -24.64 0.35 0.87
N SER A 80 -25.96 0.37 0.72
CA SER A 80 -26.77 1.60 0.81
C SER A 80 -26.90 2.13 2.24
N SER A 81 -26.90 1.27 3.27
CA SER A 81 -26.98 1.71 4.67
C SER A 81 -25.70 2.39 5.19
N ASN A 82 -24.57 2.17 4.50
CA ASN A 82 -23.26 2.71 4.89
C ASN A 82 -22.89 4.00 4.15
N SER A 83 -23.80 4.56 3.34
CA SER A 83 -23.60 5.85 2.68
C SER A 83 -23.85 6.99 3.67
N SER A 84 -22.86 7.26 4.53
CA SER A 84 -22.69 8.60 5.08
C SER A 84 -22.52 9.57 3.90
N GLU A 85 -23.28 10.65 3.94
CA GLU A 85 -23.38 11.75 2.98
C GLU A 85 -22.04 12.06 2.27
N GLY A 86 -21.98 11.85 0.95
CA GLY A 86 -20.83 12.19 0.10
C GLY A 86 -20.02 11.04 -0.49
N LYS A 87 -20.38 9.76 -0.28
CA LYS A 87 -19.65 8.61 -0.84
C LYS A 87 -20.19 8.20 -2.22
N LEU A 88 -19.29 8.09 -3.21
CA LEU A 88 -19.60 7.63 -4.58
C LEU A 88 -20.44 6.36 -4.58
N ASP A 89 -21.48 6.31 -5.41
CA ASP A 89 -22.27 5.11 -5.59
C ASP A 89 -21.45 4.08 -6.38
N PHE A 90 -20.85 3.12 -5.68
CA PHE A 90 -20.07 2.04 -6.30
C PHE A 90 -20.90 1.17 -7.25
N LYS A 91 -22.26 1.19 -7.15
CA LYS A 91 -23.14 0.52 -8.10
C LYS A 91 -23.07 1.17 -9.50
N SER A 92 -22.87 2.48 -9.56
CA SER A 92 -22.66 3.20 -10.83
C SER A 92 -21.38 2.78 -11.55
N ILE A 93 -20.34 2.35 -10.82
CA ILE A 93 -19.08 1.86 -11.40
C ILE A 93 -19.27 0.51 -12.09
N LEU A 94 -20.13 -0.37 -11.53
CA LEU A 94 -20.45 -1.66 -12.14
C LEU A 94 -21.31 -1.52 -13.41
N ILE A 95 -22.17 -0.50 -13.46
CA ILE A 95 -23.14 -0.30 -14.55
C ILE A 95 -22.53 0.53 -15.69
N ASN A 96 -21.74 1.55 -15.37
CA ASN A 96 -21.09 2.42 -16.35
C ASN A 96 -19.61 2.03 -16.49
N ASN A 97 -19.32 1.08 -17.38
CA ASN A 97 -17.94 0.74 -17.72
C ASN A 97 -17.19 1.87 -18.47
N ASP A 98 -17.88 2.96 -18.86
CA ASP A 98 -17.33 4.00 -19.74
C ASP A 98 -17.28 5.43 -19.17
N TYR A 99 -17.83 5.73 -17.98
CA TYR A 99 -17.76 7.11 -17.47
C TYR A 99 -17.79 7.14 -15.93
N ILE A 100 -16.62 7.30 -15.32
CA ILE A 100 -16.51 7.89 -13.98
C ILE A 100 -16.24 9.39 -14.21
N PRO A 101 -17.21 10.30 -13.97
CA PRO A 101 -16.92 11.71 -13.97
C PRO A 101 -16.05 12.00 -12.74
N CYS A 102 -14.80 12.40 -12.96
CA CYS A 102 -14.00 13.03 -11.91
C CYS A 102 -14.80 14.21 -11.35
N ALA A 103 -15.09 14.15 -10.05
CA ALA A 103 -15.70 15.25 -9.32
C ALA A 103 -14.71 16.42 -9.25
N GLU A 104 -14.71 17.27 -10.27
CA GLU A 104 -14.10 18.59 -10.24
C GLU A 104 -15.20 19.65 -10.26
N ASN A 105 -15.44 20.22 -9.07
CA ASN A 105 -15.94 21.58 -8.81
C ASN A 105 -16.93 22.17 -9.83
N LEU A 106 -18.23 22.05 -9.52
CA LEU A 106 -19.25 22.89 -10.12
C LEU A 106 -19.11 24.33 -9.60
N SER A 107 -18.44 25.17 -10.39
CA SER A 107 -18.66 26.62 -10.37
C SER A 107 -18.36 27.21 -11.74
N GLY A 108 -19.43 27.64 -12.42
CA GLY A 108 -19.42 28.84 -13.27
C GLY A 108 -18.77 28.78 -14.65
N ASP A 109 -19.60 28.44 -15.65
CA ASP A 109 -19.72 29.12 -16.95
C ASP A 109 -18.63 28.97 -18.03
N SER A 110 -19.11 29.06 -19.28
CA SER A 110 -18.40 29.25 -20.55
C SER A 110 -17.79 28.02 -21.26
N THR A 111 -18.59 27.52 -22.21
CA THR A 111 -18.22 26.99 -23.54
C THR A 111 -16.74 27.06 -23.95
N ASN A 112 -16.10 25.93 -24.25
CA ASN A 112 -15.62 25.61 -25.60
C ASN A 112 -14.92 24.23 -25.70
N LEU A 113 -15.14 23.63 -26.87
CA LEU A 113 -14.59 22.39 -27.38
C LEU A 113 -13.05 22.46 -27.51
N GLY A 114 -12.32 21.51 -26.89
CA GLY A 114 -10.89 21.35 -27.15
C GLY A 114 -10.12 20.46 -26.17
N HIS A 115 -9.77 19.24 -26.60
CA HIS A 115 -8.63 18.43 -26.15
C HIS A 115 -8.45 18.13 -24.65
N SER A 116 -9.19 17.14 -24.12
CA SER A 116 -8.94 16.52 -22.80
C SER A 116 -7.80 15.47 -22.82
N LYS A 117 -6.63 15.83 -23.37
CA LYS A 117 -5.43 14.96 -23.33
C LYS A 117 -4.26 15.53 -22.54
N ARG A 118 -4.43 16.70 -21.90
CA ARG A 118 -3.30 17.46 -21.34
C ARG A 118 -3.29 17.72 -19.83
N VAL A 119 -4.23 17.16 -19.05
CA VAL A 119 -4.28 17.45 -17.60
C VAL A 119 -3.62 16.35 -16.73
N PHE A 120 -3.49 15.12 -17.22
CA PHE A 120 -2.82 14.04 -16.46
C PHE A 120 -1.29 14.19 -16.37
N GLU A 121 -0.66 15.03 -17.20
CA GLU A 121 0.79 15.25 -17.13
C GLU A 121 1.22 16.16 -15.96
N ILE A 122 0.30 16.90 -15.33
CA ILE A 122 0.66 17.92 -14.34
C ILE A 122 0.57 17.42 -12.90
N LEU A 123 -0.27 16.41 -12.61
CA LEU A 123 -0.44 15.88 -11.24
C LEU A 123 0.37 14.62 -10.93
N ALA A 124 1.03 14.02 -11.93
CA ALA A 124 1.83 12.79 -11.77
C ALA A 124 3.36 13.02 -11.72
N SER A 125 3.83 14.27 -11.54
CA SER A 125 5.27 14.55 -11.47
C SER A 125 5.81 14.49 -10.03
N PRO A 126 6.62 13.47 -9.73
CA PRO A 126 7.98 13.71 -9.27
C PRO A 126 8.97 13.16 -10.31
N THR A 127 8.79 13.52 -11.59
CA THR A 127 9.65 13.05 -12.69
C THR A 127 10.58 14.15 -13.22
N LYS A 128 11.15 14.94 -12.32
CA LYS A 128 12.39 15.65 -12.63
C LYS A 128 13.41 15.21 -11.60
N THR A 129 14.31 14.30 -12.02
CA THR A 129 15.53 13.82 -11.34
C THR A 129 15.58 12.36 -10.86
N ILE A 130 14.94 11.41 -11.55
CA ILE A 130 15.38 9.99 -11.48
C ILE A 130 15.60 9.48 -12.90
N LYS A 131 16.74 9.87 -13.48
CA LYS A 131 17.15 9.43 -14.82
C LYS A 131 17.64 7.97 -14.86
N ASN A 132 17.75 7.31 -13.71
CA ASN A 132 18.42 6.00 -13.60
C ASN A 132 17.64 5.02 -12.70
N MET A 133 16.37 4.76 -12.98
CA MET A 133 15.73 3.55 -12.44
C MET A 133 16.26 2.36 -13.26
N PRO A 134 16.84 1.31 -12.65
CA PRO A 134 17.32 0.16 -13.40
C PRO A 134 16.12 -0.53 -14.04
N THR A 135 16.06 -0.51 -15.37
CA THR A 135 15.22 -1.39 -16.17
C THR A 135 15.45 -2.82 -15.70
N ILE A 136 14.40 -3.47 -15.18
CA ILE A 136 14.39 -4.91 -14.97
C ILE A 136 14.66 -5.57 -16.33
N PRO A 137 15.63 -6.51 -16.44
CA PRO A 137 15.90 -7.19 -17.69
C PRO A 137 14.70 -8.07 -18.04
N SER A 138 13.98 -7.71 -19.10
CA SER A 138 13.07 -8.63 -19.76
C SER A 138 13.94 -9.60 -20.57
N SER A 139 13.69 -10.90 -20.41
CA SER A 139 14.32 -11.99 -21.17
C SER A 139 14.30 -11.72 -22.69
N PRO A 140 15.28 -12.22 -23.46
CA PRO A 140 15.55 -11.74 -24.81
C PRO A 140 14.42 -12.11 -25.78
N LEU A 141 13.83 -11.09 -26.41
CA LEU A 141 12.98 -11.27 -27.58
C LEU A 141 13.86 -11.65 -28.79
N SER A 142 13.44 -12.67 -29.53
CA SER A 142 14.06 -13.11 -30.79
C SER A 142 14.13 -11.96 -31.83
N PRO A 143 15.07 -12.01 -32.79
CA PRO A 143 15.36 -10.87 -33.64
C PRO A 143 14.41 -10.84 -34.82
N ALA A 144 13.45 -9.91 -34.82
CA ALA A 144 13.00 -9.24 -36.04
C ALA A 144 12.03 -8.11 -35.71
N THR A 145 12.28 -6.98 -36.37
CA THR A 145 11.34 -5.86 -36.58
C THR A 145 11.39 -4.76 -35.53
N SER A 146 12.05 -3.68 -35.94
CA SER A 146 11.89 -2.30 -35.49
C SER A 146 10.43 -2.02 -35.10
N GLY A 147 10.17 -1.94 -33.79
CA GLY A 147 8.87 -1.64 -33.23
C GLY A 147 9.07 -0.75 -32.02
N SER A 148 8.45 0.44 -32.06
CA SER A 148 8.38 1.39 -30.95
C SER A 148 8.21 0.66 -29.62
N VAL A 149 9.05 0.97 -28.64
CA VAL A 149 8.89 0.50 -27.26
C VAL A 149 7.48 0.92 -26.82
N LYS A 150 6.53 -0.02 -26.82
CA LYS A 150 5.23 0.19 -26.18
C LYS A 150 5.55 0.32 -24.71
N ILE A 151 5.59 1.56 -24.21
CA ILE A 151 5.63 1.82 -22.79
C ILE A 151 4.35 1.21 -22.25
N VAL A 152 4.48 0.07 -21.56
CA VAL A 152 3.37 -0.56 -20.86
C VAL A 152 3.01 0.39 -19.73
N GLN A 153 1.94 1.16 -19.92
CA GLN A 153 1.43 2.06 -18.91
C GLN A 153 0.92 1.20 -17.74
N MET A 154 1.59 1.28 -16.60
CA MET A 154 1.14 0.57 -15.41
C MET A 154 -0.19 1.13 -14.92
N THR A 155 -1.07 0.26 -14.41
CA THR A 155 -2.25 0.70 -13.67
C THR A 155 -1.81 1.39 -12.36
N PRO A 156 -2.63 2.29 -11.79
CA PRO A 156 -2.30 2.95 -10.52
C PRO A 156 -1.92 1.96 -9.40
N VAL A 157 -2.62 0.84 -9.29
CA VAL A 157 -2.34 -0.21 -8.30
C VAL A 157 -0.99 -0.87 -8.58
N THR A 158 -0.73 -1.26 -9.84
CA THR A 158 0.54 -1.89 -10.20
C THR A 158 1.73 -0.94 -9.96
N SER A 159 1.57 0.34 -10.30
CA SER A 159 2.59 1.36 -10.06
C SER A 159 2.86 1.55 -8.55
N ALA A 160 1.81 1.64 -7.73
CA ALA A 160 1.94 1.78 -6.28
C ALA A 160 2.60 0.55 -5.65
N MET A 161 2.15 -0.66 -6.01
CA MET A 161 2.68 -1.93 -5.49
C MET A 161 4.14 -2.14 -5.90
N THR A 162 4.49 -1.85 -7.15
CA THR A 162 5.88 -1.95 -7.65
C THR A 162 6.80 -1.00 -6.88
N THR A 163 6.35 0.24 -6.65
CA THR A 163 7.12 1.23 -5.90
C THR A 163 7.28 0.83 -4.43
N ALA A 164 6.21 0.33 -3.80
CA ALA A 164 6.23 -0.16 -2.43
C ALA A 164 7.18 -1.36 -2.26
N LYS A 165 7.15 -2.30 -3.20
CA LYS A 165 8.06 -3.46 -3.22
C LYS A 165 9.52 -3.01 -3.34
N TRP A 166 9.83 -2.12 -4.28
CA TRP A 166 11.18 -1.59 -4.45
C TRP A 166 11.68 -0.90 -3.18
N LEU A 167 10.86 -0.06 -2.55
CA LEU A 167 11.22 0.62 -1.30
C LEU A 167 11.48 -0.39 -0.18
N HIS A 168 10.65 -1.41 -0.05
CA HIS A 168 10.82 -2.46 0.95
C HIS A 168 12.13 -3.24 0.72
N GLU A 169 12.46 -3.60 -0.53
CA GLU A 169 13.75 -4.25 -0.86
C GLU A 169 14.95 -3.38 -0.43
N VAL A 170 14.90 -2.07 -0.70
CA VAL A 170 15.95 -1.11 -0.32
C VAL A 170 16.11 -0.98 1.20
N ILE A 171 15.00 -1.09 1.96
CA ILE A 171 14.97 -0.86 3.42
C ILE A 171 15.19 -2.16 4.22
N SER A 172 14.79 -3.32 3.70
CA SER A 172 14.75 -4.60 4.41
C SER A 172 16.08 -4.98 5.08
N SER A 173 17.20 -4.74 4.40
CA SER A 173 18.55 -5.07 4.89
C SER A 173 19.15 -4.02 5.84
N LEU A 174 18.43 -2.94 6.15
CA LEU A 174 18.94 -1.84 6.96
C LEU A 174 18.72 -2.05 8.45
N PRO A 175 19.65 -1.58 9.29
CA PRO A 175 19.49 -1.64 10.74
C PRO A 175 18.43 -0.63 11.20
N GLU A 176 17.62 -1.04 12.18
CA GLU A 176 16.61 -0.19 12.81
C GLU A 176 17.23 0.88 13.74
N LYS A 177 18.47 0.64 14.17
CA LYS A 177 19.25 1.53 15.03
C LYS A 177 20.36 2.22 14.22
N PRO A 178 20.85 3.39 14.69
CA PRO A 178 21.98 4.04 14.03
C PRO A 178 23.16 3.07 13.94
N SER A 179 23.77 3.00 12.75
CA SER A 179 24.95 2.16 12.51
C SER A 179 26.12 2.59 13.42
N SER A 180 27.11 1.72 13.61
CA SER A 180 28.32 2.07 14.36
C SER A 180 29.03 3.31 13.79
N LYS A 181 29.01 3.46 12.46
CA LYS A 181 29.59 4.60 11.77
C LYS A 181 28.80 5.89 12.02
N LEU A 182 27.48 5.82 11.99
CA LEU A 182 26.63 6.97 12.30
C LEU A 182 26.75 7.37 13.78
N GLN A 183 26.83 6.41 14.69
CA GLN A 183 27.09 6.68 16.11
C GLN A 183 28.44 7.37 16.30
N GLN A 184 29.47 6.96 15.55
CA GLN A 184 30.76 7.64 15.57
C GLN A 184 30.66 9.11 15.13
N PHE A 185 29.90 9.41 14.07
CA PHE A 185 29.66 10.80 13.66
C PHE A 185 28.94 11.61 14.75
N LEU A 186 27.88 11.04 15.34
CA LEU A 186 27.07 11.70 16.37
C LEU A 186 27.86 11.96 17.68
N SER A 187 28.75 11.04 18.05
CA SER A 187 29.62 11.16 19.23
C SER A 187 30.86 12.03 19.00
N SER A 188 31.27 12.22 17.75
CA SER A 188 32.39 13.11 17.39
C SER A 188 32.02 14.61 17.40
N CYS A 189 30.74 14.94 17.60
CA CYS A 189 30.27 16.31 17.76
C CYS A 189 30.70 16.87 19.13
N ASP A 190 30.52 18.19 19.34
CA ASP A 190 30.90 18.88 20.59
C ASP A 190 30.25 18.25 21.84
N ARG A 191 29.09 17.62 21.64
CA ARG A 191 28.38 16.77 22.60
C ARG A 191 27.90 15.52 21.88
N ASP A 192 27.79 14.41 22.61
CA ASP A 192 27.20 13.20 22.04
C ASP A 192 25.70 13.41 21.76
N LEU A 193 25.35 13.45 20.47
CA LEU A 193 23.98 13.68 20.00
C LEU A 193 23.19 12.38 19.81
N THR A 194 23.79 11.21 20.05
CA THR A 194 23.19 9.90 19.73
C THR A 194 21.81 9.72 20.38
N ASN A 195 21.71 10.02 21.68
CA ASN A 195 20.45 9.89 22.42
C ASN A 195 19.42 10.94 21.98
N ALA A 196 19.84 12.20 21.79
CA ALA A 196 18.95 13.28 21.40
C ALA A 196 18.34 13.05 20.01
N VAL A 197 19.13 12.57 19.05
CA VAL A 197 18.64 12.21 17.71
C VAL A 197 17.69 11.02 17.79
N THR A 198 18.05 9.96 18.53
CA THR A 198 17.22 8.77 18.67
C THR A 198 15.86 9.09 19.32
N GLU A 199 15.86 9.94 20.35
CA GLU A 199 14.65 10.40 21.02
C GLU A 199 13.77 11.23 20.09
N ARG A 200 14.35 12.22 19.38
CA ARG A 200 13.62 13.06 18.44
C ARG A 200 12.99 12.24 17.31
N VAL A 201 13.71 11.26 16.77
CA VAL A 201 13.19 10.33 15.75
C VAL A 201 12.00 9.55 16.30
N SER A 202 12.11 9.02 17.52
CA SER A 202 11.02 8.29 18.17
C SER A 202 9.76 9.16 18.36
N ILE A 203 9.93 10.40 18.82
CA ILE A 203 8.84 11.36 19.02
C ILE A 203 8.13 11.69 17.69
N VAL A 204 8.91 12.05 16.66
CA VAL A 204 8.35 12.42 15.35
C VAL A 204 7.63 11.23 14.71
N LEU A 205 8.22 10.03 14.77
CA LEU A 205 7.60 8.85 14.20
C LEU A 205 6.34 8.42 14.96
N GLU A 206 6.27 8.58 16.28
CA GLU A 206 5.04 8.33 17.05
C GLU A 206 3.94 9.33 16.69
N ALA A 207 4.29 10.58 16.37
CA ALA A 207 3.33 11.58 15.94
C ALA A 207 2.76 11.29 14.53
N ILE A 208 3.58 10.75 13.62
CA ILE A 208 3.17 10.41 12.24
C ILE A 208 2.46 9.05 12.19
N PHE A 209 2.97 8.07 12.92
CA PHE A 209 2.46 6.69 13.00
C PHE A 209 2.12 6.35 14.46
N PRO A 210 0.95 6.77 14.97
CA PRO A 210 0.54 6.47 16.33
C PRO A 210 0.42 4.96 16.54
N THR A 211 1.18 4.44 17.50
CA THR A 211 1.14 3.01 17.88
C THR A 211 0.45 2.81 19.22
N LYS A 212 0.30 3.87 20.01
CA LYS A 212 -0.42 3.86 21.29
C LYS A 212 -1.89 4.20 21.07
N SER A 213 -2.79 3.34 21.54
CA SER A 213 -4.21 3.66 21.65
C SER A 213 -4.38 4.78 22.68
N SER A 214 -4.75 5.99 22.27
CA SER A 214 -5.05 7.07 23.21
C SER A 214 -6.36 6.74 23.93
N ALA A 215 -6.26 6.13 25.10
CA ALA A 215 -7.41 5.86 25.96
C ALA A 215 -7.76 7.05 26.88
N ASP A 216 -7.08 8.19 26.77
CA ASP A 216 -7.35 9.33 27.65
C ASP A 216 -7.13 10.69 26.98
N GLY A 217 -8.16 11.54 27.13
CA GLY A 217 -8.16 13.00 27.10
C GLY A 217 -7.40 13.79 26.01
N GLY A 218 -8.17 14.42 25.12
CA GLY A 218 -7.87 15.79 24.67
C GLY A 218 -7.34 15.93 23.23
N GLY A 219 -8.18 16.55 22.39
CA GLY A 219 -8.00 16.73 20.95
C GLY A 219 -6.61 17.09 20.44
N SER A 220 -6.15 16.33 19.45
CA SER A 220 -5.18 16.78 18.46
C SER A 220 -5.30 15.93 17.20
N LEU A 221 -5.82 16.55 16.13
CA LEU A 221 -5.65 16.31 14.68
C LEU A 221 -5.64 14.88 14.07
N SER A 222 -5.76 13.80 14.83
CA SER A 222 -5.76 12.41 14.34
C SER A 222 -7.14 11.99 13.85
N HIS A 223 -7.71 12.77 12.92
CA HIS A 223 -8.85 12.31 12.16
C HIS A 223 -8.36 11.46 10.98
N ASN A 224 -8.64 10.15 11.06
CA ASN A 224 -9.00 9.26 9.94
C ASN A 224 -8.01 8.19 9.44
N CYS A 225 -6.76 8.05 9.95
CA CYS A 225 -5.89 6.93 9.54
C CYS A 225 -5.74 5.80 10.57
N ALA A 226 -5.94 6.07 11.87
CA ALA A 226 -5.79 5.06 12.91
C ALA A 226 -6.81 3.91 12.83
N ASN A 227 -7.97 4.14 12.20
CA ASN A 227 -9.09 3.19 12.22
C ASN A 227 -9.11 2.19 11.06
N VAL A 228 -8.33 2.40 9.98
CA VAL A 228 -8.40 1.55 8.77
C VAL A 228 -7.29 0.49 8.70
N PHE A 229 -6.08 0.79 9.18
CA PHE A 229 -4.94 -0.12 9.01
C PHE A 229 -4.40 -0.73 10.32
N GLY A 230 -4.90 -0.31 11.47
CA GLY A 230 -4.56 -0.86 12.79
C GLY A 230 -3.12 -0.58 13.26
N ILE A 231 -2.85 -0.92 14.53
CA ILE A 231 -1.54 -0.74 15.19
C ILE A 231 -0.40 -1.47 14.44
N PRO A 232 -0.55 -2.73 13.96
CA PRO A 232 0.55 -3.43 13.29
C PRO A 232 1.04 -2.75 12.00
N TRP A 233 0.15 -2.09 11.26
CA TRP A 233 0.54 -1.33 10.06
C TRP A 233 1.35 -0.09 10.42
N ALA A 234 0.95 0.62 11.48
CA ALA A 234 1.66 1.80 11.97
C ALA A 234 3.05 1.43 12.49
N GLU A 235 3.17 0.33 13.24
CA GLU A 235 4.47 -0.21 13.70
C GLU A 235 5.39 -0.55 12.53
N ALA A 236 4.89 -1.25 11.51
CA ALA A 236 5.68 -1.59 10.32
C ALA A 236 6.18 -0.34 9.57
N ARG A 237 5.34 0.68 9.40
CA ARG A 237 5.73 1.95 8.76
C ARG A 237 6.73 2.73 9.59
N LYS A 238 6.54 2.75 10.91
CA LYS A 238 7.46 3.37 11.87
C LYS A 238 8.86 2.75 11.79
N MET A 239 8.94 1.41 11.75
CA MET A 239 10.21 0.69 11.63
C MET A 239 10.92 0.96 10.29
N GLU A 240 10.19 0.94 9.18
CA GLU A 240 10.80 1.21 7.86
C GLU A 240 11.28 2.66 7.73
N ALA A 241 10.51 3.61 8.26
CA ALA A 241 10.87 5.02 8.26
C ALA A 241 12.13 5.30 9.10
N SER A 242 12.27 4.67 10.28
CA SER A 242 13.48 4.83 11.12
C SER A 242 14.73 4.29 10.42
N LYS A 243 14.64 3.11 9.79
CA LYS A 243 15.71 2.51 8.98
C LYS A 243 16.17 3.44 7.86
N LEU A 244 15.22 4.00 7.11
CA LEU A 244 15.54 4.91 6.01
C LEU A 244 16.15 6.23 6.52
N TYR A 245 15.63 6.78 7.62
CA TYR A 245 16.16 7.99 8.24
C TYR A 245 17.65 7.85 8.58
N TYR A 246 18.03 6.80 9.31
CA TYR A 246 19.43 6.61 9.71
C TYR A 246 20.35 6.39 8.51
N ARG A 247 19.89 5.65 7.48
CA ARG A 247 20.64 5.48 6.23
C ARG A 247 20.91 6.81 5.53
N VAL A 248 19.88 7.65 5.40
CA VAL A 248 20.01 8.95 4.73
C VAL A 248 20.89 9.89 5.56
N LEU A 249 20.70 9.93 6.88
CA LEU A 249 21.52 10.75 7.77
C LEU A 249 23.01 10.37 7.68
N GLU A 250 23.33 9.07 7.70
CA GLU A 250 24.72 8.62 7.51
C GLU A 250 25.28 9.03 6.14
N ALA A 251 24.48 8.92 5.08
CA ALA A 251 24.90 9.33 3.75
C ALA A 251 25.18 10.84 3.66
N ILE A 252 24.36 11.68 4.32
CA ILE A 252 24.55 13.13 4.42
C ILE A 252 25.84 13.42 5.21
N CYS A 253 26.01 12.84 6.40
CA CYS A 253 27.24 13.04 7.20
C CYS A 253 28.49 12.66 6.42
N ARG A 254 28.44 11.55 5.67
CA ARG A 254 29.56 11.10 4.84
C ARG A 254 29.82 12.06 3.68
N ALA A 255 28.79 12.61 3.04
CA ALA A 255 28.94 13.57 1.95
C ALA A 255 29.51 14.90 2.46
N GLU A 256 29.04 15.37 3.62
CA GLU A 256 29.48 16.64 4.21
C GLU A 256 30.95 16.58 4.66
N LEU A 257 31.38 15.46 5.21
CA LEU A 257 32.79 15.23 5.59
C LEU A 257 33.74 15.20 4.38
N GLN A 258 33.24 14.87 3.19
CA GLN A 258 34.04 14.87 1.96
C GLN A 258 34.07 16.25 1.30
N ASN A 259 33.01 17.05 1.46
CA ASN A 259 32.90 18.38 0.86
C ASN A 259 33.55 19.47 1.71
N SER A 260 33.35 19.41 3.02
CA SER A 260 34.00 20.28 3.98
C SER A 260 35.18 19.50 4.57
N ASN A 261 36.42 20.00 4.48
CA ASN A 261 37.56 19.45 5.22
C ASN A 261 37.40 19.66 6.76
N VAL A 262 36.16 19.69 7.26
CA VAL A 262 35.76 20.02 8.62
C VAL A 262 35.29 18.72 9.26
N ASN A 263 36.02 18.28 10.29
CA ASN A 263 35.72 17.04 11.02
C ASN A 263 34.56 17.19 12.01
N ASN A 264 34.05 18.42 12.22
CA ASN A 264 32.99 18.71 13.18
C ASN A 264 31.65 18.95 12.46
N LEU A 265 30.74 17.99 12.62
CA LEU A 265 29.40 18.02 12.03
C LEU A 265 28.35 18.68 12.94
N THR A 266 28.73 19.24 14.09
CA THR A 266 27.81 19.87 15.06
C THR A 266 26.90 20.96 14.46
N PRO A 267 27.34 21.81 13.51
CA PRO A 267 26.43 22.80 12.91
C PRO A 267 25.31 22.17 12.05
N LEU A 268 25.54 20.96 11.54
CA LEU A 268 24.60 20.23 10.70
C LEU A 268 23.63 19.37 11.55
N LEU A 269 24.12 18.80 12.65
CA LEU A 269 23.45 17.81 13.50
C LEU A 269 22.83 18.42 14.76
#